data_AF-A0A355V0N2-F1
#
_entry.id   AF-A0A355V0N2-F1
#
_cell.length_a   1.000
_cell.length_b   1.000
_cell.length_c   1.000
_cell.angle_alpha   90.00
_cell.angle_beta   90.00
_cell.angle_gamma   90.00
#
_symmetry.space_group_name_H-M   'P 1'
#
loop_
_entity.id
_entity.type
_entity.pdbx_description
1 polymer ?
#
loop_
_entity_poly.entity_id
_entity_poly.type
_entity_poly.pdbx_seq_one_letter_code
_entity_poly.pdbx_strand_id
1 'polypeptide(L)'
;MNEKIPLKSIALGIAVTVASGLFVSMAGMVEQTQALDENEVYQTSENTSGNYTEYDEEDYTVTSWWKAVLSDYDEALSPGGLTETETQTEATTTEVVQTSETSVSETAVSDTMQNQPADTAAIPQQIERSYEEVKAGNFCFKTYGYGHGVGMSQNGANYYATYGGYDYKQILAHYYPGTYLSNTGTANSEYITVRGITGTPLNIISMVCYAEVGTTMNPEAIKAQAIAAYTNIKYNGGNTNGMAIKSNPPAELVEIVRSVLGTAVYYDGELALTSFYASSAGYTSSCKDVFSMDLPYLRSVVSEYDSICDPNYGVITQMSKETVRKKLQNYLGITLSNNYSNWFSIVRGDGGIAASIVVDGQVTVKGYELAYALGLKSPFVEISCN
;
A
#
# COMPACT_ATOMS: atom_id res chain seq x y z
N MET A 1 37.25 -35.50 -3.02
CA MET A 1 36.31 -35.83 -1.95
C MET A 1 36.31 -34.67 -0.99
N ASN A 2 35.30 -33.80 -1.06
CA ASN A 2 35.03 -32.79 -0.04
C ASN A 2 33.69 -33.16 0.59
N GLU A 3 33.74 -33.75 1.78
CA GLU A 3 32.57 -34.00 2.61
C GLU A 3 32.20 -32.73 3.39
N LYS A 4 30.90 -32.44 3.40
CA LYS A 4 30.27 -31.43 4.26
C LYS A 4 30.11 -31.99 5.67
N ILE A 5 30.30 -31.15 6.69
CA ILE A 5 29.80 -31.36 8.05
C ILE A 5 28.92 -30.16 8.42
N PRO A 6 27.67 -30.36 8.90
CA PRO A 6 26.78 -29.27 9.30
C PRO A 6 26.98 -28.90 10.78
N LEU A 7 27.04 -27.61 11.09
CA LEU A 7 26.96 -27.11 12.47
C LEU A 7 25.50 -26.84 12.82
N LYS A 8 24.92 -27.77 13.61
CA LYS A 8 23.72 -27.53 14.41
C LYS A 8 24.05 -26.63 15.61
N SER A 9 23.13 -25.71 15.88
CA SER A 9 22.74 -25.18 17.20
C SER A 9 23.80 -24.48 18.05
N ILE A 10 23.77 -23.14 18.04
CA ILE A 10 23.95 -22.34 19.26
C ILE A 10 22.69 -21.49 19.41
N ALA A 11 21.85 -21.89 20.37
CA ALA A 11 20.72 -21.10 20.82
C ALA A 11 21.26 -19.95 21.69
N LEU A 12 21.16 -18.72 21.20
CA LEU A 12 21.25 -17.53 22.04
C LEU A 12 19.83 -16.97 22.17
N GLY A 13 19.25 -17.18 23.35
CA GLY A 13 17.92 -16.67 23.68
C GLY A 13 17.92 -15.15 23.67
N ILE A 14 17.33 -14.57 22.64
CA ILE A 14 16.86 -13.19 22.65
C ILE A 14 15.35 -13.30 22.84
N ALA A 15 14.87 -12.82 23.99
CA ALA A 15 13.46 -12.60 24.22
C ALA A 15 12.98 -11.56 23.21
N VAL A 16 12.33 -12.04 22.14
CA VAL A 16 11.54 -11.19 21.26
C VAL A 16 10.30 -10.80 22.05
N THR A 17 10.33 -9.61 22.64
CA THR A 17 9.09 -8.95 23.05
C THR A 17 8.29 -8.72 21.78
N VAL A 18 7.26 -9.53 21.58
CA VAL A 18 6.25 -9.33 20.56
C VAL A 18 5.60 -7.98 20.88
N ALA A 19 6.04 -6.93 20.19
CA ALA A 19 5.30 -5.69 20.12
C ALA A 19 4.04 -5.99 19.31
N SER A 20 3.00 -6.51 19.97
CA SER A 20 1.65 -6.57 19.45
C SER A 20 1.18 -5.12 19.25
N GLY A 21 1.49 -4.57 18.08
CA GLY A 21 0.91 -3.34 17.59
C GLY A 21 -0.59 -3.54 17.43
N LEU A 22 -1.37 -2.99 18.36
CA LEU A 22 -2.81 -2.85 18.18
C LEU A 22 -3.06 -1.94 16.97
N PHE A 23 -3.37 -2.54 15.81
CA PHE A 23 -4.05 -1.84 14.73
C PHE A 23 -5.49 -1.59 15.15
N VAL A 24 -5.79 -0.41 15.70
CA VAL A 24 -7.17 0.02 15.91
C VAL A 24 -7.69 0.58 14.59
N SER A 25 -8.51 -0.20 13.88
CA SER A 25 -9.35 0.36 12.82
C SER A 25 -10.39 1.28 13.48
N MET A 26 -10.37 2.59 13.17
CA MET A 26 -11.34 3.60 13.60
C MET A 26 -12.72 3.40 12.94
N ALA A 27 -13.30 2.20 13.07
CA ALA A 27 -14.67 1.90 12.66
C ALA A 27 -15.43 1.38 13.88
N GLY A 28 -16.07 2.32 14.60
CA GLY A 28 -17.09 2.06 15.60
C GLY A 28 -16.59 2.05 17.04
N MET A 29 -16.97 3.07 17.81
CA MET A 29 -17.51 2.89 19.17
C MET A 29 -18.05 4.23 19.71
N VAL A 30 -19.38 4.27 19.85
CA VAL A 30 -20.13 5.23 20.67
C VAL A 30 -20.43 4.53 22.00
N GLU A 31 -20.18 5.25 23.10
CA GLU A 31 -20.62 5.05 24.49
C GLU A 31 -20.46 3.67 25.16
N GLN A 32 -19.62 3.62 26.21
CA GLN A 32 -20.12 3.46 27.59
C GLN A 32 -18.99 3.74 28.60
N THR A 33 -19.27 4.68 29.50
CA THR A 33 -18.48 5.00 30.70
C THR A 33 -18.71 3.96 31.78
N GLN A 34 -17.64 3.46 32.39
CA GLN A 34 -17.64 3.05 33.80
C GLN A 34 -16.22 3.03 34.36
N ALA A 35 -16.08 3.65 35.54
CA ALA A 35 -14.85 3.87 36.29
C ALA A 35 -14.41 2.61 37.03
N LEU A 36 -13.09 2.37 37.11
CA LEU A 36 -12.47 1.57 38.16
C LEU A 36 -11.12 2.16 38.57
N ASP A 37 -10.81 1.85 39.82
CA ASP A 37 -10.08 2.62 40.82
C ASP A 37 -8.58 2.25 40.91
N GLU A 38 -7.89 3.05 41.73
CA GLU A 38 -6.48 3.26 42.02
C GLU A 38 -5.50 2.06 42.24
N ASN A 39 -4.21 2.46 42.15
CA ASN A 39 -3.03 1.97 42.85
C ASN A 39 -2.27 0.75 42.27
N GLU A 40 -1.15 1.02 41.60
CA GLU A 40 0.13 0.40 41.98
C GLU A 40 1.34 1.20 41.47
N VAL A 41 2.23 1.51 42.42
CA VAL A 41 3.51 2.22 42.27
C VAL A 41 4.62 1.18 42.22
N TYR A 42 5.52 1.21 41.23
CA TYR A 42 6.91 0.77 41.42
C TYR A 42 7.91 1.48 40.50
N GLN A 43 8.66 2.40 41.12
CA GLN A 43 10.12 2.58 41.13
C GLN A 43 10.92 2.53 39.81
N THR A 44 11.51 3.69 39.53
CA THR A 44 12.57 4.01 38.57
C THR A 44 13.93 3.39 38.91
N SER A 45 14.73 3.05 37.90
CA SER A 45 16.19 2.99 38.02
C SER A 45 16.88 3.80 36.91
N GLU A 46 17.89 4.55 37.34
CA GLU A 46 18.70 5.48 36.55
C GLU A 46 19.80 4.78 35.75
N ASN A 47 19.96 5.23 34.50
CA ASN A 47 21.17 5.70 33.83
C ASN A 47 22.47 4.86 33.85
N THR A 48 22.96 4.53 32.64
CA THR A 48 24.43 4.53 32.39
C THR A 48 24.72 4.81 30.91
N SER A 49 25.65 5.75 30.70
CA SER A 49 26.15 6.24 29.41
C SER A 49 26.98 5.21 28.65
N GLY A 50 26.92 5.26 27.31
CA GLY A 50 27.87 4.59 26.42
C GLY A 50 28.03 5.35 25.10
N ASN A 51 29.28 5.59 24.73
CA ASN A 51 29.75 6.56 23.73
C ASN A 51 29.45 6.22 22.26
N TYR A 52 29.45 7.29 21.47
CA TYR A 52 29.45 7.36 20.01
C TYR A 52 30.69 6.71 19.36
N THR A 53 30.50 6.14 18.17
CA THR A 53 31.54 6.08 17.13
C THR A 53 30.95 6.51 15.78
N GLU A 54 31.58 7.54 15.25
CA GLU A 54 31.47 8.22 13.95
C GLU A 54 31.83 7.26 12.80
N TYR A 55 31.12 7.34 11.67
CA TYR A 55 31.50 6.69 10.41
C TYR A 55 31.31 7.68 9.25
N ASP A 56 32.32 7.69 8.38
CA ASP A 56 32.58 8.62 7.28
C ASP A 56 31.44 8.79 6.26
N GLU A 57 31.18 10.04 5.89
CA GLU A 57 30.34 10.44 4.74
C GLU A 57 31.15 10.30 3.44
N GLU A 58 30.80 9.32 2.60
CA GLU A 58 31.16 9.36 1.18
C GLU A 58 30.02 10.01 0.38
N ASP A 59 30.33 11.14 -0.24
CA ASP A 59 29.46 11.93 -1.12
C ASP A 59 28.98 11.12 -2.34
N TYR A 60 27.68 10.81 -2.39
CA TYR A 60 27.02 10.37 -3.62
C TYR A 60 26.15 11.50 -4.16
N THR A 61 26.63 12.17 -5.21
CA THR A 61 25.82 13.11 -5.99
C THR A 61 24.78 12.34 -6.81
N VAL A 62 23.51 12.33 -6.36
CA VAL A 62 22.39 11.79 -7.15
C VAL A 62 22.01 12.80 -8.24
N THR A 63 22.60 12.64 -9.42
CA THR A 63 22.19 13.38 -10.62
C THR A 63 20.99 12.70 -11.28
N SER A 64 19.85 13.39 -11.30
CA SER A 64 18.63 13.14 -12.10
C SER A 64 17.88 11.81 -11.87
N TRP A 65 16.65 11.95 -11.39
CA TRP A 65 15.69 10.86 -11.20
C TRP A 65 15.11 10.44 -12.55
N TRP A 66 15.16 9.14 -12.83
CA TRP A 66 14.61 8.52 -14.03
C TRP A 66 13.08 8.65 -14.05
N LYS A 67 12.54 9.20 -15.15
CA LYS A 67 11.13 9.07 -15.52
C LYS A 67 11.00 7.77 -16.30
N ALA A 68 10.30 6.77 -15.75
CA ALA A 68 9.99 5.55 -16.50
C ALA A 68 9.13 5.92 -17.73
N VAL A 69 9.53 5.42 -18.90
CA VAL A 69 8.75 5.53 -20.14
C VAL A 69 8.17 4.14 -20.43
N LEU A 70 6.92 4.09 -20.90
CA LEU A 70 6.14 2.86 -21.17
C LEU A 70 6.81 1.84 -22.13
N SER A 71 7.99 2.13 -22.66
CA SER A 71 8.80 1.25 -23.52
C SER A 71 9.79 0.35 -22.77
N ASP A 72 9.97 0.52 -21.46
CA ASP A 72 11.03 -0.21 -20.73
C ASP A 72 10.64 -1.65 -20.31
N TYR A 73 9.43 -2.10 -20.70
CA TYR A 73 9.01 -3.49 -20.53
C TYR A 73 9.20 -4.25 -21.85
N ASP A 74 10.43 -4.72 -22.08
CA ASP A 74 10.70 -5.68 -23.14
C ASP A 74 10.12 -7.06 -22.77
N GLU A 75 9.38 -7.65 -23.71
CA GLU A 75 8.93 -9.04 -23.70
C GLU A 75 10.14 -9.98 -23.73
N ALA A 76 10.73 -10.27 -22.57
CA ALA A 76 11.82 -11.22 -22.49
C ALA A 76 11.70 -12.14 -21.26
N LEU A 77 10.82 -13.14 -21.37
CA LEU A 77 10.95 -14.40 -20.64
C LEU A 77 10.57 -15.56 -21.56
N SER A 78 11.51 -15.95 -22.43
CA SER A 78 11.52 -17.26 -23.08
C SER A 78 12.66 -18.09 -22.47
N PRO A 79 12.39 -19.19 -21.75
CA PRO A 79 13.44 -20.09 -21.31
C PRO A 79 13.79 -21.05 -22.47
N GLY A 80 14.77 -20.67 -23.28
CA GLY A 80 15.39 -21.54 -24.27
C GLY A 80 16.82 -21.87 -23.87
N GLY A 81 17.10 -23.13 -23.53
CA GLY A 81 18.48 -23.54 -23.28
C GLY A 81 18.67 -24.96 -22.77
N LEU A 82 18.13 -25.99 -23.42
CA LEU A 82 18.77 -27.30 -23.51
C LEU A 82 18.46 -27.94 -24.87
N THR A 83 19.52 -28.25 -25.60
CA THR A 83 19.56 -28.87 -26.92
C THR A 83 19.41 -30.38 -26.82
N GLU A 84 18.54 -30.97 -27.64
CA GLU A 84 18.80 -32.27 -28.28
C GLU A 84 18.39 -32.18 -29.74
N THR A 85 19.26 -32.71 -30.59
CA THR A 85 19.27 -32.61 -32.04
C THR A 85 18.63 -33.87 -32.61
N GLU A 86 17.68 -33.75 -33.53
CA GLU A 86 17.51 -34.73 -34.60
C GLU A 86 16.70 -34.16 -35.78
N THR A 87 17.24 -34.41 -36.97
CA THR A 87 16.88 -33.84 -38.27
C THR A 87 15.98 -34.82 -39.03
N GLN A 88 14.93 -34.35 -39.73
CA GLN A 88 14.61 -34.76 -41.11
C GLN A 88 13.42 -34.00 -41.74
N THR A 89 13.77 -33.22 -42.77
CA THR A 89 13.27 -33.10 -44.16
C THR A 89 11.77 -33.08 -44.54
N GLU A 90 11.50 -32.10 -45.42
CA GLU A 90 10.33 -31.73 -46.24
C GLU A 90 9.52 -32.85 -46.92
N ALA A 91 8.24 -32.55 -47.21
CA ALA A 91 7.71 -32.53 -48.58
C ALA A 91 6.28 -31.96 -48.67
N THR A 92 6.10 -31.02 -49.60
CA THR A 92 4.85 -30.46 -50.12
C THR A 92 4.15 -31.44 -51.07
N THR A 93 2.82 -31.50 -51.06
CA THR A 93 2.05 -31.85 -52.28
C THR A 93 0.63 -31.29 -52.22
N THR A 94 0.22 -30.70 -53.33
CA THR A 94 -1.10 -30.12 -53.62
C THR A 94 -1.85 -31.08 -54.53
N GLU A 95 -3.14 -31.29 -54.33
CA GLU A 95 -4.04 -31.76 -55.39
C GLU A 95 -5.47 -31.24 -55.21
N VAL A 96 -6.12 -30.98 -56.35
CA VAL A 96 -7.36 -30.21 -56.58
C VAL A 96 -8.32 -31.09 -57.40
N VAL A 97 -9.61 -31.21 -57.02
CA VAL A 97 -10.79 -31.44 -57.92
C VAL A 97 -12.06 -31.01 -57.14
N GLN A 98 -12.74 -29.89 -57.47
CA GLN A 98 -13.98 -29.72 -58.29
C GLN A 98 -15.16 -30.67 -57.97
N THR A 99 -16.46 -30.35 -58.00
CA THR A 99 -17.36 -29.17 -57.98
C THR A 99 -18.77 -29.78 -58.00
N SER A 100 -19.76 -29.22 -57.28
CA SER A 100 -21.15 -29.17 -57.78
C SER A 100 -21.97 -28.16 -56.97
N GLU A 101 -22.40 -27.11 -57.68
CA GLU A 101 -23.23 -26.00 -57.22
C GLU A 101 -24.69 -26.42 -57.03
N THR A 102 -25.39 -25.82 -56.06
CA THR A 102 -26.68 -25.14 -56.29
C THR A 102 -26.92 -24.13 -55.17
N SER A 103 -27.16 -22.90 -55.60
CA SER A 103 -27.33 -21.60 -54.93
C SER A 103 -28.56 -21.45 -54.01
N VAL A 104 -28.42 -20.75 -52.87
CA VAL A 104 -29.37 -19.70 -52.41
C VAL A 104 -28.69 -18.69 -51.45
N SER A 105 -28.80 -17.40 -51.80
CA SER A 105 -28.75 -16.14 -51.01
C SER A 105 -27.54 -15.79 -50.13
N GLU A 106 -26.84 -14.74 -50.57
CA GLU A 106 -25.79 -14.00 -49.88
C GLU A 106 -26.33 -13.15 -48.70
N THR A 107 -25.76 -13.37 -47.51
CA THR A 107 -25.56 -12.31 -46.51
C THR A 107 -24.17 -12.50 -45.93
N ALA A 108 -23.22 -11.67 -46.34
CA ALA A 108 -21.83 -11.75 -45.91
C ALA A 108 -21.72 -11.45 -44.40
N VAL A 109 -21.31 -12.46 -43.64
CA VAL A 109 -20.77 -12.31 -42.27
C VAL A 109 -19.28 -12.06 -42.44
N SER A 110 -18.85 -10.80 -42.29
CA SER A 110 -17.44 -10.45 -42.23
C SER A 110 -16.91 -10.74 -40.84
N ASP A 111 -16.19 -11.85 -40.74
CA ASP A 111 -15.34 -12.21 -39.61
C ASP A 111 -14.24 -11.14 -39.48
N THR A 112 -14.38 -10.27 -38.49
CA THR A 112 -13.37 -9.27 -38.12
C THR A 112 -13.34 -9.23 -36.59
N MET A 113 -12.55 -10.12 -35.99
CA MET A 113 -12.00 -9.85 -34.66
C MET A 113 -10.93 -8.78 -34.81
N GLN A 114 -11.38 -7.52 -34.90
CA GLN A 114 -10.51 -6.37 -34.70
C GLN A 114 -10.19 -6.31 -33.20
N ASN A 115 -8.91 -6.43 -32.87
CA ASN A 115 -8.35 -5.96 -31.61
C ASN A 115 -8.74 -4.48 -31.44
N GLN A 116 -9.77 -4.23 -30.65
CA GLN A 116 -10.18 -2.89 -30.27
C GLN A 116 -9.29 -2.46 -29.09
N PRO A 117 -8.57 -1.34 -29.17
CA PRO A 117 -7.85 -0.82 -28.01
C PRO A 117 -8.86 -0.55 -26.89
N ALA A 118 -8.52 -0.92 -25.66
CA ALA A 118 -9.31 -0.63 -24.48
C ALA A 118 -9.61 0.88 -24.47
N ASP A 119 -10.90 1.22 -24.39
CA ASP A 119 -11.39 2.59 -24.33
C ASP A 119 -10.86 3.21 -23.02
N THR A 120 -9.76 3.95 -23.08
CA THR A 120 -9.17 4.61 -21.93
C THR A 120 -10.13 5.68 -21.45
N ALA A 121 -10.79 5.45 -20.32
CA ALA A 121 -11.64 6.45 -19.70
C ALA A 121 -10.84 7.75 -19.51
N ALA A 122 -11.41 8.88 -19.90
CA ALA A 122 -10.72 10.16 -19.75
C ALA A 122 -10.40 10.43 -18.27
N ILE A 123 -9.16 10.82 -17.98
CA ILE A 123 -8.73 11.20 -16.63
C ILE A 123 -9.58 12.41 -16.16
N PRO A 124 -10.24 12.34 -15.01
CA PRO A 124 -10.97 13.48 -14.45
C PRO A 124 -10.03 14.69 -14.28
N GLN A 125 -10.50 15.90 -14.56
CA GLN A 125 -9.72 17.09 -14.22
C GLN A 125 -9.70 17.31 -12.71
N GLN A 126 -8.55 17.69 -12.17
CA GLN A 126 -8.40 18.02 -10.77
C GLN A 126 -9.34 19.18 -10.40
N ILE A 127 -10.11 19.01 -9.33
CA ILE A 127 -10.98 20.08 -8.82
C ILE A 127 -10.10 21.13 -8.14
N GLU A 128 -9.88 22.26 -8.82
CA GLU A 128 -9.28 23.44 -8.18
C GLU A 128 -10.24 23.97 -7.11
N ARG A 129 -9.80 23.94 -5.85
CA ARG A 129 -10.55 24.53 -4.74
C ARG A 129 -10.06 25.96 -4.54
N SER A 130 -10.96 26.93 -4.69
CA SER A 130 -10.72 28.31 -4.26
C SER A 130 -10.74 28.40 -2.74
N TYR A 131 -9.83 29.15 -2.13
CA TYR A 131 -9.67 29.21 -0.68
C TYR A 131 -9.88 30.63 -0.12
N GLU A 132 -10.43 30.71 1.09
CA GLU A 132 -10.44 31.95 1.88
C GLU A 132 -9.04 32.21 2.45
N GLU A 133 -8.67 33.48 2.53
CA GLU A 133 -7.41 33.94 3.12
C GLU A 133 -7.28 33.47 4.58
N VAL A 134 -6.08 33.03 4.99
CA VAL A 134 -5.83 32.60 6.37
C VAL A 134 -5.91 33.81 7.28
N LYS A 135 -6.88 33.81 8.20
CA LYS A 135 -7.07 34.90 9.16
C LYS A 135 -5.84 34.99 10.09
N ALA A 136 -5.43 36.22 10.43
CA ALA A 136 -4.34 36.43 11.37
C ALA A 136 -4.60 35.73 12.71
N GLY A 137 -3.59 35.05 13.24
CA GLY A 137 -3.68 34.23 14.45
C GLY A 137 -4.26 32.83 14.24
N ASN A 138 -4.51 32.42 12.99
CA ASN A 138 -4.95 31.07 12.66
C ASN A 138 -3.85 30.26 11.98
N PHE A 139 -3.92 28.95 12.17
CA PHE A 139 -3.25 27.95 11.36
C PHE A 139 -4.17 27.48 10.24
N CYS A 140 -3.56 27.18 9.10
CA CYS A 140 -4.14 26.46 7.99
C CYS A 140 -3.45 25.10 7.87
N PHE A 141 -4.25 24.05 7.96
CA PHE A 141 -3.82 22.67 7.76
C PHE A 141 -4.41 22.17 6.45
N LYS A 142 -3.56 21.92 5.46
CA LYS A 142 -3.97 21.31 4.19
C LYS A 142 -3.58 19.84 4.21
N THR A 143 -4.58 18.96 4.22
CA THR A 143 -4.38 17.52 4.31
C THR A 143 -4.69 16.79 3.01
N TYR A 144 -4.02 15.68 2.77
CA TYR A 144 -4.11 14.89 1.54
C TYR A 144 -4.31 13.41 1.85
N GLY A 145 -4.96 12.63 0.99
CA GLY A 145 -5.08 11.19 1.17
C GLY A 145 -5.86 10.74 2.42
N TYR A 146 -5.85 9.44 2.67
CA TYR A 146 -6.42 8.81 3.86
C TYR A 146 -5.75 7.46 4.17
N GLY A 147 -5.28 7.30 5.41
CA GLY A 147 -4.58 6.10 5.87
C GLY A 147 -3.11 6.35 6.21
N HIS A 148 -2.33 5.27 6.39
CA HIS A 148 -0.97 5.33 6.94
C HIS A 148 0.12 5.65 5.91
N GLY A 149 -0.11 5.41 4.62
CA GLY A 149 0.82 5.81 3.54
C GLY A 149 1.72 4.72 2.98
N VAL A 150 1.86 3.58 3.63
CA VAL A 150 2.89 2.59 3.26
C VAL A 150 2.34 1.53 2.32
N GLY A 151 3.02 1.30 1.19
CA GLY A 151 2.64 0.27 0.22
C GLY A 151 1.50 0.71 -0.69
N MET A 152 0.54 -0.18 -0.98
CA MET A 152 -0.44 0.05 -2.04
C MET A 152 -1.56 1.00 -1.63
N SER A 153 -1.75 2.09 -2.39
CA SER A 153 -2.97 2.90 -2.35
C SER A 153 -4.11 2.17 -3.06
N GLN A 154 -5.24 1.95 -2.38
CA GLN A 154 -6.41 1.27 -2.94
C GLN A 154 -7.08 2.11 -4.02
N ASN A 155 -7.29 3.40 -3.77
CA ASN A 155 -7.79 4.33 -4.78
C ASN A 155 -6.80 4.47 -5.93
N GLY A 156 -5.51 4.62 -5.62
CA GLY A 156 -4.45 4.70 -6.61
C GLY A 156 -4.42 3.46 -7.51
N ALA A 157 -4.47 2.26 -6.94
CA ALA A 157 -4.57 1.00 -7.70
C ALA A 157 -5.79 0.98 -8.62
N ASN A 158 -6.96 1.40 -8.12
CA ASN A 158 -8.17 1.52 -8.92
C ASN A 158 -8.00 2.49 -10.10
N TYR A 159 -7.35 3.63 -9.88
CA TYR A 159 -7.14 4.63 -10.92
C TYR A 159 -6.04 4.24 -11.92
N TYR A 160 -4.96 3.58 -11.47
CA TYR A 160 -3.97 2.99 -12.37
C TYR A 160 -4.62 1.95 -13.30
N ALA A 161 -5.50 1.11 -12.77
CA ALA A 161 -6.26 0.17 -13.60
C ALA A 161 -7.23 0.89 -14.56
N THR A 162 -7.95 1.89 -14.06
CA THR A 162 -9.05 2.54 -14.81
C THR A 162 -8.54 3.51 -15.89
N TYR A 163 -7.50 4.28 -15.59
CA TYR A 163 -7.01 5.35 -16.45
C TYR A 163 -5.62 5.08 -17.02
N GLY A 164 -4.78 4.38 -16.27
CA GLY A 164 -3.45 3.97 -16.73
C GLY A 164 -3.46 2.68 -17.57
N GLY A 165 -4.55 1.91 -17.51
CA GLY A 165 -4.66 0.60 -18.17
C GLY A 165 -3.80 -0.48 -17.54
N TYR A 166 -3.38 -0.30 -16.28
CA TYR A 166 -2.50 -1.25 -15.60
C TYR A 166 -3.25 -2.54 -15.24
N ASP A 167 -2.60 -3.68 -15.46
CA ASP A 167 -3.06 -4.94 -14.89
C ASP A 167 -2.64 -5.07 -13.41
N TYR A 168 -3.17 -6.09 -12.72
CA TYR A 168 -2.86 -6.31 -11.30
C TYR A 168 -1.37 -6.53 -11.03
N LYS A 169 -0.60 -7.06 -11.99
CA LYS A 169 0.83 -7.34 -11.82
C LYS A 169 1.62 -6.06 -11.85
N GLN A 170 1.30 -5.17 -12.80
CA GLN A 170 1.90 -3.85 -12.91
C GLN A 170 1.58 -2.99 -11.70
N ILE A 171 0.34 -3.05 -11.19
CA ILE A 171 -0.05 -2.37 -9.94
C ILE A 171 0.81 -2.85 -8.77
N LEU A 172 0.93 -4.16 -8.57
CA LEU A 172 1.72 -4.71 -7.46
C LEU A 172 3.21 -4.41 -7.62
N ALA A 173 3.77 -4.52 -8.83
CA ALA A 173 5.17 -4.20 -9.09
C ALA A 173 5.48 -2.72 -8.87
N HIS A 174 4.53 -1.83 -9.15
CA HIS A 174 4.65 -0.40 -8.90
C HIS A 174 4.69 -0.07 -7.40
N TYR A 175 3.76 -0.63 -6.62
CA TYR A 175 3.68 -0.34 -5.17
C TYR A 175 4.65 -1.15 -4.31
N TYR A 176 5.17 -2.26 -4.84
CA TYR A 176 6.12 -3.16 -4.17
C TYR A 176 7.32 -3.43 -5.10
N PRO A 177 8.15 -2.41 -5.41
CA PRO A 177 9.24 -2.56 -6.37
C PRO A 177 10.28 -3.60 -5.92
N GLY A 178 10.83 -4.34 -6.88
CA GLY A 178 11.81 -5.40 -6.61
C GLY A 178 11.20 -6.71 -6.07
N THR A 179 9.88 -6.80 -5.97
CA THR A 179 9.17 -8.04 -5.63
C THR A 179 8.77 -8.83 -6.87
N TYR A 180 8.36 -10.09 -6.68
CA TYR A 180 7.79 -10.93 -7.72
C TYR A 180 6.56 -11.69 -7.23
N LEU A 181 5.74 -12.16 -8.16
CA LEU A 181 4.56 -12.96 -7.85
C LEU A 181 4.87 -14.45 -8.02
N SER A 182 4.38 -15.26 -7.07
CA SER A 182 4.40 -16.71 -7.18
C SER A 182 3.16 -17.32 -6.53
N ASN A 183 2.74 -18.48 -7.01
CA ASN A 183 1.69 -19.24 -6.34
C ASN A 183 2.27 -19.98 -5.13
N THR A 184 1.57 -19.93 -4.00
CA THR A 184 1.99 -20.63 -2.77
C THR A 184 1.81 -22.14 -2.86
N GLY A 185 0.92 -22.61 -3.74
CA GLY A 185 0.52 -24.02 -3.84
C GLY A 185 -0.37 -24.51 -2.68
N THR A 186 -0.61 -23.70 -1.65
CA THR A 186 -1.29 -24.12 -0.41
C THR A 186 -2.74 -23.67 -0.30
N ALA A 187 -3.20 -22.77 -1.18
CA ALA A 187 -4.47 -22.06 -0.99
C ALA A 187 -5.71 -22.97 -0.95
N ASN A 188 -5.66 -24.15 -1.57
CA ASN A 188 -6.76 -25.12 -1.56
C ASN A 188 -6.74 -26.08 -0.35
N SER A 189 -5.67 -26.08 0.44
CA SER A 189 -5.45 -27.03 1.53
C SER A 189 -5.11 -26.35 2.86
N GLU A 190 -5.30 -25.03 2.96
CA GLU A 190 -5.03 -24.25 4.17
C GLU A 190 -6.27 -23.50 4.66
N TYR A 191 -6.16 -23.00 5.89
CA TYR A 191 -7.12 -22.07 6.49
C TYR A 191 -6.37 -20.83 6.95
N ILE A 192 -7.02 -19.68 6.82
CA ILE A 192 -6.51 -18.41 7.32
C ILE A 192 -7.54 -17.73 8.22
N THR A 193 -7.08 -16.86 9.10
CA THR A 193 -7.90 -16.21 10.12
C THR A 193 -7.80 -14.69 10.04
N VAL A 194 -8.94 -14.01 10.00
CA VAL A 194 -9.03 -12.54 10.09
C VAL A 194 -10.08 -12.15 11.12
N ARG A 195 -9.70 -11.34 12.12
CA ARG A 195 -10.57 -10.92 13.24
C ARG A 195 -11.28 -12.10 13.93
N GLY A 196 -10.55 -13.19 14.12
CA GLY A 196 -11.06 -14.43 14.73
C GLY A 196 -11.93 -15.30 13.82
N ILE A 197 -12.27 -14.85 12.61
CA ILE A 197 -13.04 -15.63 11.63
C ILE A 197 -12.06 -16.47 10.82
N THR A 198 -12.21 -17.79 10.88
CA THR A 198 -11.35 -18.76 10.16
C THR A 198 -12.11 -19.38 9.00
N GLY A 199 -11.45 -19.49 7.84
CA GLY A 199 -12.04 -20.07 6.64
C GLY A 199 -11.00 -20.38 5.58
N THR A 200 -11.47 -20.90 4.43
CA THR A 200 -10.60 -21.08 3.28
C THR A 200 -10.07 -19.73 2.79
N PRO A 201 -8.89 -19.68 2.16
CA PRO A 201 -8.37 -18.46 1.55
C PRO A 201 -9.37 -17.79 0.62
N LEU A 202 -10.06 -18.54 -0.23
CA LEU A 202 -11.08 -17.95 -1.12
C LEU A 202 -12.18 -17.22 -0.33
N ASN A 203 -12.71 -17.83 0.74
CA ASN A 203 -13.78 -17.22 1.53
C ASN A 203 -13.29 -15.97 2.27
N ILE A 204 -12.17 -16.09 3.00
CA ILE A 204 -11.66 -14.99 3.82
C ILE A 204 -11.20 -13.82 2.95
N ILE A 205 -10.45 -14.08 1.88
CA ILE A 205 -9.97 -12.99 0.99
C ILE A 205 -11.13 -12.31 0.28
N SER A 206 -12.19 -13.03 -0.10
CA SER A 206 -13.38 -12.41 -0.67
C SER A 206 -14.09 -11.50 0.33
N MET A 207 -14.19 -11.92 1.60
CA MET A 207 -14.79 -11.09 2.65
C MET A 207 -13.93 -9.86 2.99
N VAL A 208 -12.60 -9.99 2.94
CA VAL A 208 -11.66 -8.87 3.11
C VAL A 208 -11.81 -7.89 1.95
N CYS A 209 -11.71 -8.34 0.70
CA CYS A 209 -11.86 -7.46 -0.47
C CYS A 209 -13.21 -6.75 -0.46
N TYR A 210 -14.29 -7.44 -0.10
CA TYR A 210 -15.60 -6.82 -0.01
C TYR A 210 -15.70 -5.73 1.07
N ALA A 211 -14.96 -5.87 2.18
CA ALA A 211 -14.89 -4.86 3.22
C ALA A 211 -14.00 -3.68 2.84
N GLU A 212 -12.86 -3.96 2.21
CA GLU A 212 -11.78 -3.00 1.96
C GLU A 212 -12.00 -2.16 0.71
N VAL A 213 -12.42 -2.78 -0.40
CA VAL A 213 -12.52 -2.13 -1.72
C VAL A 213 -13.92 -2.18 -2.34
N GLY A 214 -14.85 -2.89 -1.72
CA GLY A 214 -16.22 -3.04 -2.23
C GLY A 214 -16.26 -3.77 -3.57
N THR A 215 -17.24 -3.46 -4.42
CA THR A 215 -17.45 -4.15 -5.72
C THR A 215 -17.40 -3.23 -6.93
N THR A 216 -17.16 -1.93 -6.73
CA THR A 216 -17.23 -0.93 -7.81
C THR A 216 -15.86 -0.56 -8.37
N MET A 217 -14.78 -1.02 -7.74
CA MET A 217 -13.42 -0.83 -8.26
C MET A 217 -13.18 -1.70 -9.49
N ASN A 218 -12.23 -1.28 -10.32
CA ASN A 218 -11.78 -2.04 -11.47
C ASN A 218 -11.34 -3.46 -11.05
N PRO A 219 -11.72 -4.51 -11.80
CA PRO A 219 -11.35 -5.90 -11.48
C PRO A 219 -9.85 -6.12 -11.27
N GLU A 220 -8.99 -5.42 -12.01
CA GLU A 220 -7.52 -5.52 -11.85
C GLU A 220 -7.05 -4.97 -10.50
N ALA A 221 -7.68 -3.90 -10.00
CA ALA A 221 -7.41 -3.38 -8.67
C ALA A 221 -7.92 -4.32 -7.56
N ILE A 222 -9.07 -4.97 -7.76
CA ILE A 222 -9.59 -5.99 -6.84
C ILE A 222 -8.65 -7.21 -6.79
N LYS A 223 -8.09 -7.64 -7.93
CA LYS A 223 -7.07 -8.70 -7.98
C LYS A 223 -5.81 -8.31 -7.21
N ALA A 224 -5.30 -7.09 -7.42
CA ALA A 224 -4.16 -6.58 -6.66
C ALA A 224 -4.43 -6.56 -5.15
N GLN A 225 -5.62 -6.09 -4.74
CA GLN A 225 -6.07 -6.13 -3.34
C GLN A 225 -6.14 -7.55 -2.78
N ALA A 226 -6.66 -8.51 -3.55
CA ALA A 226 -6.75 -9.91 -3.11
C ALA A 226 -5.37 -10.52 -2.85
N ILE A 227 -4.43 -10.30 -3.77
CA ILE A 227 -3.04 -10.79 -3.64
C ILE A 227 -2.34 -10.10 -2.46
N ALA A 228 -2.45 -8.78 -2.33
CA ALA A 228 -1.84 -8.02 -1.24
C ALA A 228 -2.41 -8.45 0.13
N ALA A 229 -3.73 -8.65 0.24
CA ALA A 229 -4.36 -9.12 1.47
C ALA A 229 -3.92 -10.55 1.83
N TYR A 230 -3.93 -11.48 0.87
CA TYR A 230 -3.52 -12.87 1.09
C TYR A 230 -2.05 -12.96 1.51
N THR A 231 -1.17 -12.23 0.82
CA THR A 231 0.26 -12.16 1.15
C THR A 231 0.47 -11.62 2.56
N ASN A 232 -0.20 -10.52 2.93
CA ASN A 232 -0.05 -9.90 4.25
C ASN A 232 -0.58 -10.81 5.38
N ILE A 233 -1.70 -11.52 5.17
CA ILE A 233 -2.20 -12.50 6.14
C ILE A 233 -1.19 -13.63 6.33
N LYS A 234 -0.63 -14.16 5.23
CA LYS A 234 0.39 -15.23 5.26
C LYS A 234 1.69 -14.76 5.91
N TYR A 235 2.14 -13.54 5.61
CA TYR A 235 3.29 -12.88 6.24
C TYR A 235 3.13 -12.83 7.76
N ASN A 236 1.91 -12.56 8.26
CA ASN A 236 1.57 -12.59 9.68
C ASN A 236 1.28 -14.00 10.23
N GLY A 237 1.79 -15.06 9.60
CA GLY A 237 1.62 -16.44 10.05
C GLY A 237 0.23 -17.03 9.82
N GLY A 238 -0.58 -16.41 8.95
CA GLY A 238 -1.93 -16.88 8.58
C GLY A 238 -3.05 -16.37 9.50
N ASN A 239 -2.76 -15.48 10.46
CA ASN A 239 -3.74 -14.94 11.40
C ASN A 239 -3.49 -13.45 11.66
N THR A 240 -4.52 -12.61 11.47
CA THR A 240 -4.40 -11.17 11.72
C THR A 240 -5.71 -10.53 12.22
N ASN A 241 -5.58 -9.43 12.97
CA ASN A 241 -6.70 -8.55 13.31
C ASN A 241 -6.68 -7.22 12.53
N GLY A 242 -5.67 -7.02 11.68
CA GLY A 242 -5.38 -5.73 11.04
C GLY A 242 -6.21 -5.40 9.80
N MET A 243 -7.18 -6.24 9.41
CA MET A 243 -7.99 -6.04 8.21
C MET A 243 -9.48 -6.05 8.52
N ALA A 244 -10.26 -5.27 7.79
CA ALA A 244 -11.70 -5.35 7.84
C ALA A 244 -12.20 -6.64 7.18
N ILE A 245 -13.37 -7.12 7.61
CA ILE A 245 -14.01 -8.29 7.03
C ILE A 245 -15.52 -8.06 6.97
N LYS A 246 -16.14 -8.38 5.83
CA LYS A 246 -17.57 -8.19 5.58
C LYS A 246 -18.17 -9.49 5.04
N SER A 247 -19.21 -9.98 5.70
CA SER A 247 -19.88 -11.22 5.30
C SER A 247 -20.64 -11.07 3.98
N ASN A 248 -20.92 -12.22 3.36
CA ASN A 248 -21.72 -12.35 2.14
C ASN A 248 -21.19 -11.52 0.95
N PRO A 249 -19.93 -11.74 0.52
CA PRO A 249 -19.41 -11.12 -0.70
C PRO A 249 -20.23 -11.53 -1.94
N PRO A 250 -20.52 -10.60 -2.87
CA PRO A 250 -21.21 -10.93 -4.12
C PRO A 250 -20.41 -11.91 -4.99
N ALA A 251 -21.11 -12.74 -5.77
CA ALA A 251 -20.51 -13.82 -6.56
C ALA A 251 -19.46 -13.33 -7.58
N GLU A 252 -19.70 -12.17 -8.19
CA GLU A 252 -18.75 -11.54 -9.14
C GLU A 252 -17.40 -11.22 -8.47
N LEU A 253 -17.43 -10.64 -7.26
CA LEU A 253 -16.21 -10.38 -6.50
C LEU A 253 -15.48 -11.67 -6.13
N VAL A 254 -16.24 -12.71 -5.74
CA VAL A 254 -15.65 -14.03 -5.44
C VAL A 254 -14.96 -14.63 -6.66
N GLU A 255 -15.50 -14.45 -7.88
CA GLU A 255 -14.87 -14.92 -9.11
C GLU A 255 -13.57 -14.16 -9.42
N ILE A 256 -13.57 -12.83 -9.24
CA ILE A 256 -12.35 -12.02 -9.39
C ILE A 256 -11.26 -12.52 -8.43
N VAL A 257 -11.60 -12.72 -7.15
CA VAL A 257 -10.65 -13.24 -6.15
C VAL A 257 -10.19 -14.66 -6.51
N ARG A 258 -11.09 -15.53 -6.98
CA ARG A 258 -10.77 -16.89 -7.41
C ARG A 258 -9.73 -16.90 -8.53
N SER A 259 -9.79 -15.96 -9.47
CA SER A 259 -8.87 -15.88 -10.62
C SER A 259 -7.40 -15.67 -10.23
N VAL A 260 -7.12 -15.21 -9.00
CA VAL A 260 -5.76 -14.98 -8.49
C VAL A 260 -5.47 -15.79 -7.22
N LEU A 261 -6.32 -16.77 -6.89
CA LEU A 261 -6.23 -17.54 -5.66
C LEU A 261 -4.85 -18.19 -5.46
N GLY A 262 -4.27 -17.96 -4.30
CA GLY A 262 -2.97 -18.52 -3.92
C GLY A 262 -1.77 -17.79 -4.50
N THR A 263 -1.96 -16.77 -5.35
CA THR A 263 -0.87 -15.88 -5.76
C THR A 263 -0.47 -14.97 -4.60
N ALA A 264 0.83 -14.89 -4.31
CA ALA A 264 1.38 -14.03 -3.28
C ALA A 264 2.60 -13.25 -3.79
N VAL A 265 2.94 -12.15 -3.10
CA VAL A 265 4.08 -11.29 -3.38
C VAL A 265 5.29 -11.76 -2.56
N TYR A 266 6.44 -11.90 -3.20
CA TYR A 266 7.68 -12.36 -2.61
C TYR A 266 8.80 -11.35 -2.80
N TYR A 267 9.68 -11.26 -1.82
CA TYR A 267 10.95 -10.55 -1.89
C TYR A 267 12.04 -11.45 -1.31
N ASP A 268 13.12 -11.66 -2.08
CA ASP A 268 14.27 -12.48 -1.66
C ASP A 268 13.88 -13.89 -1.15
N GLY A 269 12.95 -14.55 -1.87
CA GLY A 269 12.48 -15.90 -1.52
C GLY A 269 11.43 -15.97 -0.41
N GLU A 270 11.23 -14.89 0.34
CA GLU A 270 10.29 -14.82 1.46
C GLU A 270 9.02 -14.03 1.08
N LEU A 271 7.93 -14.26 1.81
CA LEU A 271 6.71 -13.46 1.64
C LEU A 271 7.00 -11.99 1.93
N ALA A 272 6.58 -11.10 1.04
CA ALA A 272 6.73 -9.68 1.23
C ALA A 272 5.65 -9.13 2.18
N LEU A 273 6.01 -8.21 3.06
CA LEU A 273 5.03 -7.38 3.76
C LEU A 273 4.30 -6.49 2.75
N THR A 274 3.05 -6.82 2.42
CA THR A 274 2.22 -6.05 1.49
C THR A 274 1.24 -5.17 2.25
N SER A 275 1.74 -4.08 2.85
CA SER A 275 0.87 -3.08 3.49
C SER A 275 0.06 -2.32 2.43
N PHE A 276 -1.17 -1.92 2.76
CA PHE A 276 -2.05 -1.15 1.90
C PHE A 276 -2.94 -0.21 2.71
N TYR A 277 -3.52 0.80 2.05
CA TYR A 277 -4.32 1.86 2.66
C TYR A 277 -5.20 2.56 1.62
N ALA A 278 -6.12 3.43 2.07
CA ALA A 278 -7.18 3.95 1.21
C ALA A 278 -6.69 4.88 0.09
N SER A 279 -5.96 5.95 0.41
CA SER A 279 -5.48 6.90 -0.60
C SER A 279 -4.24 7.68 -0.18
N SER A 280 -3.40 8.00 -1.17
CA SER A 280 -2.10 8.64 -1.00
C SER A 280 -2.16 10.17 -1.05
N ALA A 281 -1.03 10.81 -0.71
CA ALA A 281 -0.82 12.24 -0.92
C ALA A 281 -0.14 12.53 -2.27
N GLY A 282 -0.42 11.71 -3.30
CA GLY A 282 0.27 11.76 -4.60
C GLY A 282 1.58 10.95 -4.62
N TYR A 283 2.07 10.57 -3.44
CA TYR A 283 3.17 9.63 -3.22
C TYR A 283 2.82 8.73 -2.02
N THR A 284 3.43 7.55 -1.96
CA THR A 284 3.40 6.68 -0.77
C THR A 284 4.54 7.08 0.19
N SER A 285 4.47 6.64 1.43
CA SER A 285 5.53 6.78 2.42
C SER A 285 6.40 5.53 2.45
N SER A 286 7.71 5.69 2.72
CA SER A 286 8.56 4.55 3.04
C SER A 286 8.17 3.90 4.37
N CYS A 287 8.36 2.58 4.47
CA CYS A 287 8.06 1.83 5.68
C CYS A 287 8.84 2.34 6.91
N LYS A 288 10.11 2.75 6.71
CA LYS A 288 10.95 3.30 7.79
C LYS A 288 10.35 4.57 8.40
N ASP A 289 9.68 5.39 7.58
CA ASP A 289 9.18 6.70 8.00
C ASP A 289 7.95 6.56 8.89
N VAL A 290 7.18 5.47 8.71
CA VAL A 290 5.90 5.24 9.41
C VAL A 290 6.00 4.12 10.44
N PHE A 291 6.60 2.98 10.09
CA PHE A 291 6.66 1.76 10.92
C PHE A 291 8.09 1.38 11.36
N SER A 292 9.09 2.22 11.09
CA SER A 292 10.49 2.02 11.49
C SER A 292 11.22 0.79 10.90
N MET A 293 10.55 -0.03 10.10
CA MET A 293 11.18 -1.12 9.34
C MET A 293 11.73 -0.59 8.01
N ASP A 294 13.02 -0.80 7.75
CA ASP A 294 13.64 -0.37 6.50
C ASP A 294 13.60 -1.50 5.45
N LEU A 295 12.48 -1.58 4.73
CA LEU A 295 12.23 -2.62 3.73
C LEU A 295 12.47 -2.07 2.32
N PRO A 296 13.40 -2.64 1.52
CA PRO A 296 13.77 -2.10 0.20
C PRO A 296 12.62 -1.99 -0.80
N TYR A 297 11.61 -2.86 -0.67
CA TYR A 297 10.44 -2.93 -1.52
C TYR A 297 9.22 -2.17 -0.97
N LEU A 298 9.32 -1.55 0.22
CA LEU A 298 8.29 -0.66 0.75
C LEU A 298 8.85 0.75 0.91
N ARG A 299 9.18 1.33 -0.24
CA ARG A 299 9.67 2.71 -0.39
C ARG A 299 8.56 3.62 -0.87
N SER A 300 8.80 4.93 -0.74
CA SER A 300 7.97 5.92 -1.40
C SER A 300 8.00 5.74 -2.92
N VAL A 301 6.81 5.64 -3.51
CA VAL A 301 6.58 5.63 -4.96
C VAL A 301 5.52 6.68 -5.31
N VAL A 302 5.54 7.15 -6.55
CA VAL A 302 4.51 8.06 -7.06
C VAL A 302 3.14 7.37 -7.11
N SER A 303 2.07 8.12 -6.90
CA SER A 303 0.69 7.64 -6.92
C SER A 303 -0.17 8.78 -7.47
N GLU A 304 0.14 9.16 -8.71
CA GLU A 304 -0.24 10.44 -9.30
C GLU A 304 -1.76 10.64 -9.38
N TYR A 305 -2.51 9.57 -9.66
CA TYR A 305 -3.96 9.65 -9.80
C TYR A 305 -4.69 9.99 -8.49
N ASP A 306 -4.14 9.65 -7.33
CA ASP A 306 -4.72 10.06 -6.05
C ASP A 306 -4.78 11.58 -5.92
N SER A 307 -3.75 12.28 -6.42
CA SER A 307 -3.71 13.75 -6.40
C SER A 307 -4.77 14.43 -7.27
N ILE A 308 -5.29 13.69 -8.25
CA ILE A 308 -6.25 14.17 -9.23
C ILE A 308 -7.68 13.78 -8.82
N CYS A 309 -7.86 12.53 -8.39
CA CYS A 309 -9.16 11.90 -8.26
C CYS A 309 -9.64 11.71 -6.82
N ASP A 310 -8.77 11.76 -5.81
CA ASP A 310 -9.20 11.56 -4.42
C ASP A 310 -10.01 12.78 -3.92
N PRO A 311 -11.28 12.60 -3.50
CA PRO A 311 -12.08 13.69 -2.93
C PRO A 311 -11.46 14.29 -1.65
N ASN A 312 -10.59 13.57 -0.95
CA ASN A 312 -9.92 14.06 0.26
C ASN A 312 -8.60 14.79 -0.04
N TYR A 313 -8.19 14.89 -1.31
CA TYR A 313 -6.95 15.55 -1.66
C TYR A 313 -7.02 17.06 -1.45
N GLY A 314 -6.15 17.63 -0.62
CA GLY A 314 -6.06 19.07 -0.39
C GLY A 314 -7.25 19.65 0.39
N VAL A 315 -7.76 18.90 1.38
CA VAL A 315 -8.78 19.40 2.32
C VAL A 315 -8.13 20.41 3.26
N ILE A 316 -8.71 21.60 3.37
CA ILE A 316 -8.23 22.65 4.28
C ILE A 316 -9.05 22.68 5.56
N THR A 317 -8.34 22.73 6.69
CA THR A 317 -8.91 23.00 8.02
C THR A 317 -8.20 24.22 8.60
N GLN A 318 -8.95 25.28 8.90
CA GLN A 318 -8.43 26.43 9.64
C GLN A 318 -8.75 26.31 11.13
N MET A 319 -7.79 26.61 12.00
CA MET A 319 -7.97 26.62 13.46
C MET A 319 -7.24 27.82 14.09
N SER A 320 -7.84 28.43 15.11
CA SER A 320 -7.14 29.48 15.87
C SER A 320 -5.95 28.91 16.64
N LYS A 321 -4.91 29.72 16.84
CA LYS A 321 -3.74 29.32 17.65
C LYS A 321 -4.14 28.90 19.07
N GLU A 322 -5.19 29.48 19.66
CA GLU A 322 -5.71 29.07 20.98
C GLU A 322 -6.29 27.65 20.94
N THR A 323 -7.02 27.32 19.87
CA THR A 323 -7.57 25.98 19.67
C THR A 323 -6.47 24.95 19.47
N VAL A 324 -5.50 25.26 18.60
CA VAL A 324 -4.33 24.42 18.35
C VAL A 324 -3.55 24.18 19.66
N ARG A 325 -3.28 25.25 20.42
CA ARG A 325 -2.61 25.14 21.73
C ARG A 325 -3.35 24.21 22.67
N LYS A 326 -4.65 24.44 22.88
CA LYS A 326 -5.46 23.63 23.79
C LYS A 326 -5.41 22.15 23.40
N LYS A 327 -5.59 21.85 22.11
CA LYS A 327 -5.59 20.46 21.61
C LYS A 327 -4.23 19.78 21.81
N LEU A 328 -3.14 20.43 21.40
CA LEU A 328 -1.79 19.87 21.51
C LEU A 328 -1.34 19.69 22.94
N GLN A 329 -1.53 20.70 23.80
CA GLN A 329 -1.12 20.59 25.21
C GLN A 329 -1.92 19.49 25.94
N ASN A 330 -3.22 19.37 25.66
CA ASN A 330 -4.04 18.31 26.25
C ASN A 330 -3.61 16.92 25.79
N TYR A 331 -3.23 16.76 24.52
CA TYR A 331 -2.89 15.46 23.97
C TYR A 331 -1.44 15.05 24.28
N LEU A 332 -0.50 15.98 24.20
CA LEU A 332 0.94 15.72 24.32
C LEU A 332 1.49 15.99 25.73
N GLY A 333 0.72 16.63 26.61
CA GLY A 333 1.17 16.97 27.96
C GLY A 333 2.29 18.03 28.01
N ILE A 334 2.45 18.83 26.94
CA ILE A 334 3.47 19.88 26.85
C ILE A 334 2.89 21.27 27.15
N THR A 335 3.76 22.26 27.32
CA THR A 335 3.38 23.69 27.34
C THR A 335 3.99 24.38 26.13
N LEU A 336 3.15 24.91 25.24
CA LEU A 336 3.62 25.57 24.03
C LEU A 336 4.08 27.00 24.31
N SER A 337 5.13 27.42 23.61
CA SER A 337 5.64 28.78 23.63
C SER A 337 4.61 29.80 23.12
N ASN A 338 4.89 31.08 23.37
CA ASN A 338 4.05 32.17 22.85
C ASN A 338 4.25 32.40 21.34
N ASN A 339 5.37 31.92 20.77
CA ASN A 339 5.70 32.09 19.36
C ASN A 339 5.11 30.94 18.53
N TYR A 340 3.82 31.06 18.22
CA TYR A 340 3.08 30.03 17.49
C TYR A 340 3.62 29.75 16.08
N SER A 341 4.30 30.71 15.45
CA SER A 341 4.94 30.50 14.15
C SER A 341 6.05 29.43 14.18
N ASN A 342 6.57 29.08 15.37
CA ASN A 342 7.60 28.05 15.55
C ASN A 342 7.05 26.72 16.07
N TRP A 343 5.73 26.57 16.24
CA TRP A 343 5.16 25.37 16.84
C TRP A 343 5.31 24.11 16.01
N PHE A 344 5.51 24.21 14.71
CA PHE A 344 5.61 23.04 13.84
C PHE A 344 6.86 23.11 12.99
N SER A 345 7.72 22.12 13.13
CA SER A 345 8.80 21.85 12.18
C SER A 345 8.57 20.47 11.56
N ILE A 346 8.32 20.42 10.26
CA ILE A 346 8.06 19.18 9.54
C ILE A 346 9.39 18.53 9.15
N VAL A 347 9.59 17.28 9.57
CA VAL A 347 10.66 16.41 9.09
C VAL A 347 10.08 15.57 7.96
N ARG A 348 10.59 15.77 6.75
CA ARG A 348 10.13 15.05 5.56
C ARG A 348 10.90 13.73 5.43
N GLY A 349 10.17 12.67 5.09
CA GLY A 349 10.73 11.36 4.75
C GLY A 349 10.95 11.21 3.25
N ASP A 350 11.07 9.96 2.82
CA ASP A 350 11.18 9.63 1.40
C ASP A 350 9.90 10.09 0.66
N GLY A 351 10.05 10.59 -0.57
CA GLY A 351 8.93 11.14 -1.35
C GLY A 351 8.45 12.52 -0.91
N GLY A 352 9.12 13.14 0.07
CA GLY A 352 8.80 14.50 0.51
C GLY A 352 7.57 14.60 1.40
N ILE A 353 6.99 13.48 1.84
CA ILE A 353 5.87 13.44 2.77
C ILE A 353 6.36 13.67 4.21
N ALA A 354 5.54 14.31 5.05
CA ALA A 354 5.85 14.47 6.47
C ALA A 354 6.02 13.09 7.16
N ALA A 355 7.24 12.77 7.58
CA ALA A 355 7.55 11.55 8.35
C ALA A 355 7.30 11.79 9.85
N SER A 356 7.69 12.96 10.34
CA SER A 356 7.42 13.39 11.71
C SER A 356 7.31 14.91 11.81
N ILE A 357 6.78 15.39 12.92
CA ILE A 357 6.60 16.80 13.22
C ILE A 357 7.20 17.06 14.59
N VAL A 358 8.16 17.97 14.66
CA VAL A 358 8.67 18.51 15.92
C VAL A 358 7.72 19.61 16.37
N VAL A 359 7.10 19.41 17.53
CA VAL A 359 6.15 20.33 18.13
C VAL A 359 6.90 21.24 19.10
N ASP A 360 7.00 22.53 18.73
CA ASP A 360 7.62 23.62 19.49
C ASP A 360 9.04 23.32 19.99
N GLY A 361 9.79 22.50 19.26
CA GLY A 361 11.15 22.06 19.62
C GLY A 361 11.22 21.11 20.83
N GLN A 362 10.09 20.65 21.35
CA GLN A 362 10.02 19.88 22.60
C GLN A 362 9.81 18.39 22.37
N VAL A 363 8.84 18.03 21.52
CA VAL A 363 8.46 16.64 21.27
C VAL A 363 8.35 16.37 19.79
N THR A 364 8.76 15.18 19.37
CA THR A 364 8.60 14.72 17.98
C THR A 364 7.45 13.73 17.93
N VAL A 365 6.47 14.01 17.08
CA VAL A 365 5.28 13.16 16.89
C VAL A 365 5.19 12.69 15.45
N LYS A 366 4.53 11.56 15.21
CA LYS A 366 4.22 11.11 13.86
C LYS A 366 3.01 11.88 13.30
N GLY A 367 2.86 11.86 11.98
CA GLY A 367 1.74 12.53 11.30
C GLY A 367 0.37 12.10 11.82
N TYR A 368 0.18 10.82 12.14
CA TYR A 368 -1.10 10.29 12.63
C TYR A 368 -1.42 10.79 14.05
N GLU A 369 -0.41 10.95 14.91
CA GLU A 369 -0.58 11.48 16.26
C GLU A 369 -0.98 12.96 16.20
N LEU A 370 -0.32 13.73 15.33
CA LEU A 370 -0.67 15.12 15.10
C LEU A 370 -2.10 15.25 14.53
N ALA A 371 -2.43 14.45 13.53
CA ALA A 371 -3.75 14.46 12.93
C ALA A 371 -4.83 14.11 13.96
N TYR A 372 -4.60 13.10 14.78
CA TYR A 372 -5.51 12.72 15.86
C TYR A 372 -5.66 13.83 16.91
N ALA A 373 -4.56 14.39 17.39
CA ALA A 373 -4.56 15.49 18.37
C ALA A 373 -5.37 16.69 17.88
N LEU A 374 -5.21 17.04 16.60
CA LEU A 374 -5.83 18.21 15.99
C LEU A 374 -7.22 17.92 15.39
N GLY A 375 -7.62 16.65 15.26
CA GLY A 375 -8.85 16.24 14.59
C GLY A 375 -8.80 16.45 13.07
N LEU A 376 -7.62 16.29 12.46
CA LEU A 376 -7.43 16.34 11.02
C LEU A 376 -7.81 15.01 10.38
N LYS A 377 -8.20 15.05 9.10
CA LYS A 377 -8.62 13.85 8.37
C LYS A 377 -7.48 12.92 7.99
N SER A 378 -6.26 13.45 7.84
CA SER A 378 -5.12 12.68 7.34
C SER A 378 -3.80 13.13 7.98
N PRO A 379 -2.84 12.18 8.13
CA PRO A 379 -1.49 12.49 8.58
C PRO A 379 -0.63 13.24 7.56
N PHE A 380 -1.01 13.25 6.27
CA PHE A 380 -0.27 13.99 5.24
C PHE A 380 -0.71 15.44 5.26
N VAL A 381 0.09 16.30 5.90
CA VAL A 381 -0.31 17.67 6.20
C VAL A 381 0.75 18.68 5.79
N GLU A 382 0.30 19.75 5.16
CA GLU A 382 1.00 21.03 5.06
C GLU A 382 0.42 22.00 6.09
N ILE A 383 1.30 22.73 6.77
CA ILE A 383 0.93 23.64 7.85
C ILE A 383 1.45 25.03 7.51
N SER A 384 0.57 26.01 7.56
CA SER A 384 0.93 27.43 7.48
C SER A 384 0.18 28.24 8.55
N CYS A 385 0.69 29.41 8.89
CA CYS A 385 0.04 30.35 9.80
C CYS A 385 0.22 31.77 9.29
N ASN A 386 -0.72 32.65 9.64
CA ASN A 386 -0.66 34.09 9.37
C ASN A 386 -0.67 34.89 10.67
#